data_AF-A0A7C3BEP9-F1
#
_entry.id   AF-A0A7C3BEP9-F1
#
_cell.length_a   1.000
_cell.length_b   1.000
_cell.length_c   1.000
_cell.angle_alpha   90.00
_cell.angle_beta   90.00
_cell.angle_gamma   90.00
#
_symmetry.space_group_name_H-M   'P 1'
#
loop_
_entity.id
_entity.type
_entity.pdbx_description
1 polymer ?
#
loop_
_entity_poly.entity_id
_entity_poly.type
_entity_poly.pdbx_seq_one_letter_code
_entity_poly.pdbx_strand_id
1 'polypeptide(L)'
;MSMPMIPPAIVLCILLGVAWGALFYLWKGRSWTEMALYIVVAILGFFVGQLIAFLLQLDVMKIGQVHVIEGTLMAWLCMLAIAWLKG
;
A
#
# COMPACT_ATOMS: atom_id res chain seq x y z
N MET A 1 -24.17 -22.43 -1.00
CA MET A 1 -23.51 -21.16 -0.65
C MET A 1 -22.07 -21.24 -1.16
N SER A 2 -21.76 -20.58 -2.28
CA SER A 2 -20.38 -20.39 -2.73
C SER A 2 -19.67 -19.45 -1.75
N MET A 3 -18.57 -19.90 -1.14
CA MET A 3 -17.78 -19.03 -0.28
C MET A 3 -17.24 -17.85 -1.09
N PRO A 4 -17.33 -16.60 -0.60
CA PRO A 4 -16.72 -15.47 -1.28
C PRO A 4 -15.20 -15.68 -1.29
N MET A 5 -14.68 -16.09 -2.45
CA MET A 5 -13.24 -16.23 -2.68
C MET A 5 -12.68 -14.82 -2.85
N ILE A 6 -12.00 -14.30 -1.83
CA ILE A 6 -11.26 -13.04 -1.95
C ILE A 6 -10.17 -13.26 -3.02
N PRO A 7 -10.08 -12.39 -4.05
CA PRO A 7 -9.03 -12.50 -5.05
C PRO A 7 -7.64 -12.47 -4.40
N PRO A 8 -6.71 -13.37 -4.77
CA PRO A 8 -5.36 -13.39 -4.22
C PRO A 8 -4.61 -12.06 -4.37
N ALA A 9 -4.91 -11.31 -5.43
CA ALA A 9 -4.35 -9.99 -5.67
C ALA A 9 -4.71 -8.98 -4.55
N ILE A 10 -5.95 -9.00 -4.06
CA ILE A 10 -6.38 -8.12 -2.97
C ILE A 10 -5.64 -8.47 -1.68
N VAL A 11 -5.49 -9.76 -1.40
CA VAL A 11 -4.74 -10.24 -0.23
C VAL A 11 -3.29 -9.78 -0.31
N LEU A 12 -2.66 -9.90 -1.48
CA LEU A 12 -1.28 -9.46 -1.68
C LEU A 12 -1.12 -7.94 -1.54
N CYS A 13 -2.04 -7.13 -2.09
CA CYS A 13 -2.04 -5.67 -1.91
C CYS A 13 -2.11 -5.29 -0.43
N ILE A 14 -3.00 -5.94 0.34
CA ILE A 14 -3.14 -5.68 1.78
C ILE A 14 -1.88 -6.11 2.52
N LEU A 15 -1.33 -7.30 2.24
CA LEU A 15 -0.11 -7.79 2.88
C LEU A 15 1.07 -6.85 2.63
N LEU A 16 1.26 -6.40 1.39
CA LEU A 16 2.31 -5.45 1.04
C LEU A 16 2.07 -4.09 1.69
N GLY A 17 0.83 -3.59 1.68
CA GLY A 17 0.47 -2.34 2.36
C GLY A 17 0.77 -2.40 3.87
N VAL A 18 0.40 -3.49 4.55
CA VAL A 18 0.73 -3.70 5.98
C VAL A 18 2.23 -3.75 6.19
N ALA A 19 2.96 -4.50 5.36
CA ALA A 19 4.42 -4.61 5.48
C ALA A 19 5.11 -3.24 5.32
N TRP A 20 4.74 -2.47 4.30
CA TRP A 20 5.28 -1.13 4.07
C TRP A 20 4.89 -0.13 5.16
N GLY A 21 3.63 -0.16 5.61
CA GLY A 21 3.14 0.67 6.71
C GLY A 21 3.86 0.39 8.03
N ALA A 22 4.07 -0.88 8.36
CA ALA A 22 4.83 -1.29 9.53
C ALA A 22 6.31 -0.88 9.41
N LEU A 23 6.93 -1.06 8.24
CA LEU A 23 8.32 -0.67 8.01
C LEU A 23 8.49 0.86 8.13
N PHE A 24 7.55 1.64 7.60
CA PHE A 24 7.57 3.10 7.71
C PHE A 24 7.34 3.56 9.15
N TYR A 25 6.45 2.89 9.88
CA TYR A 25 6.25 3.15 11.31
C TYR A 25 7.53 2.89 12.12
N LEU A 26 8.28 1.84 11.82
CA LEU A 26 9.58 1.61 12.48
C LEU A 26 10.58 2.74 12.23
N TRP A 27 10.47 3.43 11.10
CA TRP A 27 11.36 4.54 10.76
C TRP A 27 10.96 5.88 11.38
N LYS A 28 9.66 6.24 11.35
CA LYS A 28 9.18 7.58 11.73
C LYS A 28 8.06 7.60 12.78
N GLY A 29 7.61 6.45 13.24
CA GLY A 29 6.50 6.29 14.18
C GLY A 29 6.87 6.64 15.62
N ARG A 30 5.95 7.28 16.32
CA ARG A 30 6.11 7.74 17.72
C ARG A 30 5.02 7.21 18.64
N SER A 31 3.87 6.77 18.12
CA SER A 31 2.79 6.20 18.93
C SER A 31 1.99 5.12 18.18
N TRP A 32 1.30 4.27 18.94
CA TRP A 32 0.47 3.18 18.39
C TRP A 32 -0.61 3.63 17.41
N THR A 33 -1.18 4.83 17.60
CA THR A 33 -2.16 5.40 16.66
C THR A 33 -1.52 5.74 15.32
N GLU A 34 -0.23 6.10 15.29
CA GLU A 34 0.50 6.34 14.04
C GLU A 34 0.79 5.05 13.29
N MET A 35 1.01 3.94 14.00
CA MET A 35 1.19 2.64 13.36
C MET A 35 -0.06 2.27 12.54
N ALA A 36 -1.24 2.36 13.16
CA ALA A 36 -2.50 2.10 12.47
C ALA A 36 -2.71 3.08 11.29
N LEU A 37 -2.41 4.37 11.50
CA LEU A 37 -2.50 5.39 10.46
C LEU A 37 -1.60 5.05 9.26
N TYR A 38 -0.32 4.75 9.48
CA TYR A 38 0.63 4.45 8.40
C TYR A 38 0.26 3.16 7.66
N ILE A 39 -0.24 2.14 8.35
CA ILE A 39 -0.74 0.91 7.71
C ILE A 39 -1.93 1.22 6.80
N VAL A 40 -2.93 1.94 7.30
CA VAL A 40 -4.12 2.30 6.49
C VAL A 40 -3.71 3.14 5.28
N VAL A 41 -2.85 4.15 5.49
CA VAL A 41 -2.34 5.02 4.42
C VAL A 41 -1.52 4.23 3.41
N ALA A 42 -0.68 3.28 3.84
CA ALA A 42 0.09 2.44 2.96
C ALA A 42 -0.79 1.56 2.09
N ILE A 43 -1.82 0.92 2.67
CA ILE A 43 -2.78 0.10 1.93
C ILE A 43 -3.51 0.96 0.90
N LEU A 44 -4.06 2.11 1.30
CA LEU A 44 -4.78 3.01 0.39
C LEU A 44 -3.86 3.52 -0.72
N GLY A 45 -2.65 3.97 -0.39
CA GLY A 45 -1.65 4.41 -1.36
C GLY A 45 -1.27 3.29 -2.32
N PHE A 46 -1.14 2.05 -1.85
CA PHE A 46 -0.87 0.90 -2.69
C PHE A 46 -2.00 0.64 -3.70
N PHE A 47 -3.26 0.71 -3.27
CA PHE A 47 -4.42 0.60 -4.16
C PHE A 47 -4.48 1.74 -5.18
N VAL A 48 -4.18 2.98 -4.78
CA VAL A 48 -4.10 4.12 -5.70
C VAL A 48 -2.98 3.88 -6.73
N GLY A 49 -1.84 3.34 -6.32
CA GLY A 49 -0.76 2.93 -7.23
C GLY A 49 -1.19 1.86 -8.22
N GLN A 50 -1.99 0.87 -7.79
CA GLN A 50 -2.58 -0.12 -8.70
C GLN A 50 -3.47 0.51 -9.77
N LEU A 51 -4.34 1.46 -9.37
CA LEU A 51 -5.23 2.15 -10.30
C LEU A 51 -4.44 2.98 -11.31
N ILE A 52 -3.41 3.69 -10.84
CA ILE A 52 -2.55 4.50 -11.72
C ILE A 52 -1.80 3.60 -12.71
N ALA A 53 -1.23 2.50 -12.23
CA ALA A 53 -0.51 1.57 -13.09
C ALA A 53 -1.44 0.92 -14.13
N PHE A 54 -2.67 0.58 -13.74
CA PHE A 54 -3.69 0.08 -14.64
C PHE A 54 -4.09 1.11 -15.71
N LEU A 55 -4.33 2.36 -15.32
CA LEU A 55 -4.71 3.43 -16.25
C LEU A 55 -3.58 3.79 -17.21
N LEU A 56 -2.33 3.77 -16.75
CA LEU A 56 -1.14 4.06 -17.55
C LEU A 56 -0.60 2.84 -18.29
N GLN A 57 -1.25 1.67 -18.16
CA GLN A 57 -0.81 0.40 -18.75
C GLN A 57 0.67 0.10 -18.44
N LEU A 58 1.09 0.36 -17.21
CA LEU A 58 2.46 0.11 -16.78
C LEU A 58 2.63 -1.39 -16.51
N ASP A 59 3.70 -1.96 -17.05
CA ASP A 59 4.03 -3.38 -16.97
C ASP A 59 5.40 -3.63 -16.33
N VAL A 60 5.92 -2.67 -15.57
CA VAL A 60 7.31 -2.67 -15.10
C VAL A 60 7.60 -3.91 -14.24
N MET A 61 6.78 -4.19 -13.23
CA MET A 61 6.89 -5.43 -12.45
C MET A 61 5.55 -5.85 -11.83
N LYS A 62 5.04 -6.98 -12.30
CA LYS A 62 3.77 -7.57 -11.87
C LYS A 62 3.99 -8.90 -11.14
N ILE A 63 3.32 -9.07 -10.01
CA ILE A 63 3.13 -10.40 -9.39
C ILE A 63 1.66 -10.77 -9.58
N GLY A 64 1.40 -11.68 -10.52
CA GLY A 64 0.04 -11.97 -10.98
C GLY A 64 -0.59 -10.74 -11.63
N GLN A 65 -1.54 -10.11 -10.95
CA GLN A 65 -2.22 -8.87 -11.38
C GLN A 65 -1.76 -7.63 -10.60
N VAL A 66 -0.83 -7.78 -9.66
CA VAL A 66 -0.42 -6.71 -8.75
C VAL A 66 0.82 -6.00 -9.26
N HIS A 67 0.70 -4.70 -9.54
CA HIS A 67 1.79 -3.79 -9.94
C HIS A 67 2.63 -3.41 -8.72
N VAL A 68 3.67 -4.19 -8.43
CA VAL A 68 4.35 -4.11 -7.12
C VAL A 68 5.09 -2.79 -6.97
N ILE A 69 5.81 -2.35 -8.01
CA ILE A 69 6.65 -1.16 -7.94
C ILE A 69 5.79 0.09 -7.78
N GLU A 70 4.78 0.25 -8.63
CA GLU A 70 3.89 1.41 -8.66
C GLU A 70 3.05 1.49 -7.38
N GLY A 71 2.57 0.33 -6.89
CA GLY A 71 1.90 0.23 -5.59
C GLY A 71 2.81 0.66 -4.44
N THR A 72 4.04 0.15 -4.40
CA THR A 72 5.02 0.50 -3.36
C THR A 72 5.38 1.98 -3.41
N LEU A 73 5.68 2.53 -4.60
CA LEU A 73 6.01 3.93 -4.77
C LEU A 73 4.88 4.83 -4.26
N MET A 74 3.64 4.55 -4.66
CA MET A 74 2.50 5.35 -4.23
C MET A 74 2.22 5.20 -2.73
N ALA A 75 2.34 3.99 -2.17
CA ALA A 75 2.23 3.77 -0.72
C ALA A 75 3.23 4.62 0.07
N TRP A 76 4.51 4.61 -0.35
CA TRP A 76 5.56 5.42 0.27
C TRP A 76 5.31 6.92 0.11
N LEU A 77 4.89 7.38 -1.06
CA LEU A 77 4.53 8.78 -1.30
C LEU A 77 3.40 9.24 -0.36
N CYS A 78 2.33 8.45 -0.22
CA CYS A 78 1.23 8.78 0.68
C CYS A 78 1.67 8.82 2.15
N MET A 79 2.46 7.84 2.59
CA MET A 79 2.99 7.83 3.96
C MET A 79 3.92 9.00 4.24
N LEU A 80 4.80 9.33 3.30
CA LEU A 80 5.66 10.52 3.39
C LEU A 80 4.80 11.79 3.45
N ALA A 81 3.80 11.95 2.59
CA ALA A 81 2.91 13.12 2.61
C ALA A 81 2.24 13.30 3.97
N ILE A 82 1.66 12.23 4.53
CA ILE A 82 1.05 12.25 5.87
C ILE A 82 2.08 12.57 6.95
N ALA A 83 3.27 11.98 6.85
CA ALA A 83 4.35 12.21 7.79
C ALA A 83 4.92 13.64 7.72
N TRP A 84 4.80 14.31 6.57
CA TRP A 84 5.14 15.72 6.37
C TRP A 84 4.07 16.63 6.95
N LEU A 85 2.78 16.31 6.77
CA LEU A 85 1.66 17.09 7.32
C LEU A 85 1.60 17.07 8.85
N LYS A 86 2.20 16.05 9.48
CA LYS A 86 2.26 15.90 10.93
C LYS A 86 3.54 16.49 11.57
N GLY A 87 4.56 16.77 10.77
CA GLY A 87 5.84 17.32 11.23
C GLY A 87 5.77 18.83 11.36
#